data_AF-A0A9E6EYF6-F1
#
_entry.id   AF-A0A9E6EYF6-F1
#
_cell.length_a   1.000
_cell.length_b   1.000
_cell.length_c   1.000
_cell.angle_alpha   90.00
_cell.angle_beta   90.00
_cell.angle_gamma   90.00
#
_symmetry.space_group_name_H-M   'P 1'
#
loop_
_entity.id
_entity.type
_entity.pdbx_description
1 polymer ?
#
loop_
_entity_poly.entity_id
_entity_poly.type
_entity_poly.pdbx_seq_one_letter_code
_entity_poly.pdbx_strand_id
1 'polypeptide(L)'
;MIEQNNITSLLQNLDERTKELNCIYGVDEALNNFESTIDEVMTKLVEIIPSGWRFTDICMVKICFDGIEIFSENYKETELKLSSKIVIDNKAVGEIFVVYIKPIKTEKRIFLPEEINLLNIIASKLSNFFLLKRLRHTIKDLENQNIPQLSIKEDNVYKWLEDLNLTDDEIQKFTNVQIKFKKGETMCKQGSLTSYTMLLTEGFSKNYLEGIQEHGFNFSIVKPFNFIGLSSLYGSNVYNFSGSALTPCNVYIIENSIIKNILLNNSDFAQNIFKWYCNTTERHLKRLSCIANKQSLGR
;
A
#
# COMPACT_ATOMS: atom_id res chain seq x y z
N MET A 1 -41.70 -17.89 21.82
CA MET A 1 -41.49 -17.56 20.39
C MET A 1 -40.61 -16.33 20.17
N ILE A 2 -40.74 -15.24 20.94
CA ILE A 2 -39.91 -14.03 20.76
C ILE A 2 -38.42 -14.27 21.13
N GLU A 3 -38.12 -15.02 22.19
CA GLU A 3 -36.73 -15.36 22.57
C GLU A 3 -36.03 -16.31 21.59
N GLN A 4 -36.75 -17.28 21.01
CA GLN A 4 -36.18 -18.21 20.03
C GLN A 4 -35.75 -17.50 18.74
N ASN A 5 -36.55 -16.54 18.24
CA ASN A 5 -36.18 -15.76 17.05
C ASN A 5 -34.95 -14.87 17.28
N ASN A 6 -34.78 -14.30 18.47
CA ASN A 6 -33.58 -13.52 18.82
C ASN A 6 -32.33 -14.40 18.85
N ILE A 7 -32.42 -15.59 19.45
CA ILE A 7 -31.30 -16.56 19.50
C ILE A 7 -30.90 -17.01 18.09
N THR A 8 -31.87 -17.32 17.21
CA THR A 8 -31.58 -17.70 15.83
C THR A 8 -30.93 -16.56 15.04
N SER A 9 -31.37 -15.32 15.22
CA SER A 9 -30.75 -14.15 14.57
C SER A 9 -29.34 -13.84 15.08
N LEU A 10 -29.06 -14.14 16.35
CA LEU A 10 -27.72 -13.99 16.95
C LEU A 10 -26.77 -15.06 16.41
N LEU A 11 -27.22 -16.31 16.35
CA LEU A 11 -26.45 -17.42 15.81
C LEU A 11 -26.14 -17.23 14.33
N GLN A 12 -27.09 -16.71 13.55
CA GLN A 12 -26.85 -16.33 12.15
C GLN A 12 -25.80 -15.22 12.02
N ASN A 13 -25.87 -14.17 12.85
CA ASN A 13 -24.85 -13.11 12.83
C ASN A 13 -23.45 -13.62 13.19
N LEU A 14 -23.36 -14.56 14.14
CA LEU A 14 -22.08 -15.16 14.52
C LEU A 14 -21.50 -16.04 13.40
N ASP A 15 -22.35 -16.80 12.70
CA ASP A 15 -21.94 -17.65 11.58
C ASP A 15 -21.44 -16.80 10.40
N GLU A 16 -22.16 -15.74 10.03
CA GLU A 16 -21.75 -14.81 8.98
C GLU A 16 -20.42 -14.10 9.33
N ARG A 17 -20.23 -13.66 10.57
CA ARG A 17 -18.93 -13.11 11.01
C ARG A 17 -17.79 -14.11 10.97
N THR A 18 -18.07 -15.37 11.30
CA THR A 18 -17.07 -16.45 11.23
C THR A 18 -16.64 -16.68 9.79
N LYS A 19 -17.59 -16.65 8.84
CA LYS A 19 -17.30 -16.73 7.40
C LYS A 19 -16.45 -15.55 6.92
N GLU A 20 -16.82 -14.32 7.26
CA GLU A 20 -16.04 -13.12 6.90
C GLU A 20 -14.60 -13.20 7.40
N LEU A 21 -14.42 -13.59 8.66
CA LEU A 21 -13.11 -13.80 9.27
C LEU A 21 -12.27 -14.82 8.52
N ASN A 22 -12.83 -16.01 8.31
CA ASN A 22 -12.13 -17.12 7.65
C ASN A 22 -11.75 -16.75 6.21
N CYS A 23 -12.65 -16.08 5.50
CA CYS A 23 -12.37 -15.54 4.16
C CYS A 23 -11.18 -14.57 4.20
N ILE A 24 -11.16 -13.63 5.13
CA ILE A 24 -10.08 -12.64 5.24
C ILE A 24 -8.74 -13.30 5.60
N TYR A 25 -8.75 -14.27 6.52
CA TYR A 25 -7.55 -15.02 6.85
C TYR A 25 -7.00 -15.80 5.66
N GLY A 26 -7.87 -16.49 4.91
CA GLY A 26 -7.46 -17.20 3.69
C GLY A 26 -6.90 -16.25 2.63
N VAL A 27 -7.54 -15.09 2.44
CA VAL A 27 -7.03 -14.03 1.54
C VAL A 27 -5.65 -13.56 2.00
N ASP A 28 -5.45 -13.30 3.29
CA ASP A 28 -4.15 -12.88 3.81
C ASP A 28 -3.06 -13.95 3.65
N GLU A 29 -3.39 -15.23 3.87
CA GLU A 29 -2.48 -16.34 3.65
C GLU A 29 -2.06 -16.43 2.18
N ALA A 30 -3.01 -16.32 1.26
CA ALA A 30 -2.74 -16.30 -0.18
C ALA A 30 -1.85 -15.11 -0.59
N LEU A 31 -2.04 -13.94 0.03
CA LEU A 31 -1.29 -12.72 -0.27
C LEU A 31 0.09 -12.66 0.43
N ASN A 32 0.33 -13.45 1.48
CA ASN A 32 1.59 -13.45 2.22
C ASN A 32 2.71 -14.22 1.49
N ASN A 33 2.38 -15.10 0.54
CA ASN A 33 3.38 -15.81 -0.25
C ASN A 33 3.83 -14.99 -1.47
N PHE A 34 4.87 -14.18 -1.26
CA PHE A 34 5.41 -13.28 -2.27
C PHE A 34 6.25 -13.95 -3.38
N GLU A 35 6.55 -15.24 -3.30
CA GLU A 35 7.26 -15.97 -4.36
C GLU A 35 6.31 -16.45 -5.46
N SER A 36 5.03 -16.67 -5.11
CA SER A 36 3.99 -17.11 -6.04
C SER A 36 3.80 -16.12 -7.20
N THR A 37 3.35 -16.60 -8.36
CA THR A 37 3.01 -15.74 -9.53
C THR A 37 1.71 -14.96 -9.31
N ILE A 38 1.43 -13.93 -10.14
CA ILE A 38 0.18 -13.13 -9.99
C ILE A 38 -1.01 -14.06 -10.23
N ASP A 39 -0.89 -14.92 -11.24
CA ASP A 39 -1.89 -15.91 -11.62
C ASP A 39 -2.18 -16.88 -10.49
N GLU A 40 -1.16 -17.50 -9.87
CA GLU A 40 -1.34 -18.42 -8.75
C GLU A 40 -2.10 -17.80 -7.57
N VAL A 41 -1.78 -16.54 -7.25
CA VAL A 41 -2.45 -15.84 -6.15
C VAL A 41 -3.89 -15.52 -6.52
N MET A 42 -4.13 -15.03 -7.73
CA MET A 42 -5.48 -14.75 -8.21
C MET A 42 -6.34 -16.02 -8.28
N THR A 43 -5.78 -17.15 -8.70
CA THR A 43 -6.45 -18.47 -8.69
C THR A 43 -6.86 -18.89 -7.27
N LYS A 44 -5.95 -18.79 -6.30
CA LYS A 44 -6.30 -19.07 -4.90
C LYS A 44 -7.38 -18.13 -4.37
N LEU A 45 -7.34 -16.85 -4.76
CA LEU A 45 -8.31 -15.87 -4.28
C LEU A 45 -9.71 -16.11 -4.84
N VAL A 46 -9.86 -16.50 -6.11
CA VAL A 46 -11.19 -16.82 -6.65
C VAL A 46 -11.83 -18.06 -6.00
N GLU A 47 -11.03 -18.95 -5.42
CA GLU A 47 -11.52 -20.10 -4.62
C GLU A 47 -11.90 -19.71 -3.19
N ILE A 48 -11.15 -18.78 -2.58
CA ILE A 48 -11.35 -18.39 -1.17
C ILE A 48 -12.49 -17.39 -1.01
N ILE A 49 -12.58 -16.37 -1.86
CA ILE A 49 -13.52 -15.24 -1.73
C ILE A 49 -14.99 -15.69 -1.57
N PRO A 50 -15.50 -16.70 -2.32
CA PRO A 50 -16.89 -17.19 -2.15
C PRO A 50 -17.27 -17.56 -0.71
N SER A 51 -16.31 -18.04 0.08
CA SER A 51 -16.55 -18.48 1.47
C SER A 51 -17.02 -17.38 2.41
N GLY A 52 -16.74 -16.12 2.07
CA GLY A 52 -17.14 -14.95 2.86
C GLY A 52 -18.52 -14.38 2.54
N TRP A 53 -19.25 -14.96 1.56
CA TRP A 53 -20.57 -14.48 1.14
C TRP A 53 -21.70 -15.36 1.70
N ARG A 54 -22.87 -14.75 1.91
CA ARG A 54 -24.05 -15.41 2.49
C ARG A 54 -24.45 -16.67 1.72
N PHE A 55 -24.38 -16.62 0.39
CA PHE A 55 -24.70 -17.75 -0.48
C PHE A 55 -23.46 -18.31 -1.18
N THR A 56 -22.55 -18.91 -0.40
CA THR A 56 -21.27 -19.48 -0.84
C THR A 56 -21.40 -20.37 -2.09
N ASP A 57 -22.35 -21.30 -2.12
CA ASP A 57 -22.49 -22.31 -3.19
C ASP A 57 -22.84 -21.73 -4.58
N ILE A 58 -23.33 -20.49 -4.62
CA ILE A 58 -23.74 -19.81 -5.85
C ILE A 58 -22.94 -18.52 -6.07
N CYS A 59 -21.97 -18.25 -5.20
CA CYS A 59 -21.08 -17.10 -5.25
C CYS A 59 -19.89 -17.43 -6.16
N MET A 60 -19.78 -16.73 -7.27
CA MET A 60 -18.66 -16.88 -8.22
C MET A 60 -17.89 -15.58 -8.32
N VAL A 61 -16.59 -15.68 -8.55
CA VAL A 61 -15.67 -14.54 -8.48
C VAL A 61 -14.88 -14.44 -9.77
N LYS A 62 -14.70 -13.21 -10.23
CA LYS A 62 -13.77 -12.87 -11.32
C LYS A 62 -12.85 -11.75 -10.85
N ILE A 63 -11.55 -11.92 -11.04
CA ILE A 63 -10.54 -10.90 -10.76
C ILE A 63 -9.90 -10.51 -12.09
N CYS A 64 -9.92 -9.22 -12.40
CA CYS A 64 -9.27 -8.63 -13.56
C CYS A 64 -8.11 -7.76 -13.08
N PHE A 65 -6.90 -8.01 -13.59
CA PHE A 65 -5.71 -7.21 -13.28
C PHE A 65 -4.75 -7.17 -14.48
N ASP A 66 -4.40 -5.96 -14.94
CA ASP A 66 -3.38 -5.73 -16.00
C ASP A 66 -3.62 -6.53 -17.31
N GLY A 67 -4.88 -6.73 -17.67
CA GLY A 67 -5.28 -7.50 -18.86
C GLY A 67 -5.39 -9.02 -18.63
N ILE A 68 -5.03 -9.51 -17.45
CA ILE A 68 -5.24 -10.90 -17.04
C ILE A 68 -6.59 -11.01 -16.33
N GLU A 69 -7.38 -12.01 -16.72
CA GLU A 69 -8.65 -12.32 -16.08
C GLU A 69 -8.63 -13.75 -15.55
N ILE A 70 -8.94 -13.91 -14.27
CA ILE A 70 -9.08 -15.21 -13.61
C ILE A 70 -10.44 -15.29 -12.94
N PHE A 71 -11.10 -16.43 -13.07
CA PHE A 71 -12.45 -16.64 -12.56
C PHE A 71 -12.58 -18.01 -11.90
N SER A 72 -13.51 -18.10 -10.94
CA SER A 72 -13.87 -19.36 -10.27
C SER A 72 -14.54 -20.33 -11.25
N GLU A 73 -14.48 -21.63 -10.95
CA GLU A 73 -15.20 -22.64 -11.73
C GLU A 73 -16.69 -22.30 -11.81
N ASN A 74 -17.31 -22.50 -12.98
CA ASN A 74 -18.72 -22.22 -13.24
C ASN A 74 -19.12 -20.73 -13.17
N TYR A 75 -18.17 -19.79 -13.27
CA TYR A 75 -18.48 -18.37 -13.41
C TYR A 75 -19.42 -18.10 -14.60
N LYS A 76 -20.49 -17.33 -14.34
CA LYS A 76 -21.42 -16.83 -15.35
C LYS A 76 -21.75 -15.39 -15.03
N GLU A 77 -21.70 -14.53 -16.05
CA GLU A 77 -22.09 -13.14 -15.87
C GLU A 77 -23.60 -13.05 -15.65
N THR A 78 -23.99 -12.43 -14.53
CA THR A 78 -25.39 -12.23 -14.16
C THR A 78 -25.63 -10.77 -13.75
N GLU A 79 -26.89 -10.35 -13.73
CA GLU A 79 -27.28 -9.03 -13.23
C GLU A 79 -27.06 -8.90 -11.70
N LEU A 80 -26.99 -10.03 -10.99
CA LEU A 80 -26.75 -10.10 -9.55
C LEU A 80 -25.24 -10.00 -9.26
N LYS A 81 -24.66 -8.83 -9.55
CA LYS A 81 -23.23 -8.58 -9.43
C LYS A 81 -22.88 -7.47 -8.44
N LEU A 82 -21.76 -7.66 -7.77
CA LEU A 82 -21.08 -6.67 -6.94
C LEU A 82 -19.65 -6.53 -7.48
N SER A 83 -19.13 -5.30 -7.53
CA SER A 83 -17.74 -5.08 -7.94
C SER A 83 -17.01 -4.07 -7.08
N SER A 84 -15.68 -4.20 -7.03
CA SER A 84 -14.80 -3.24 -6.38
C SER A 84 -13.53 -3.05 -7.17
N LYS A 85 -13.15 -1.79 -7.38
CA LYS A 85 -11.97 -1.42 -8.17
C LYS A 85 -10.69 -1.67 -7.40
N ILE A 86 -9.69 -2.20 -8.10
CA ILE A 86 -8.31 -2.31 -7.62
C ILE A 86 -7.59 -1.04 -8.07
N VAL A 87 -7.13 -0.23 -7.11
CA VAL A 87 -6.59 1.12 -7.36
C VAL A 87 -5.17 1.20 -6.83
N ILE A 88 -4.21 1.55 -7.70
CA ILE A 88 -2.81 1.78 -7.36
C ILE A 88 -2.45 3.20 -7.81
N ASP A 89 -1.85 4.00 -6.91
CA ASP A 89 -1.46 5.40 -7.19
C ASP A 89 -2.58 6.24 -7.84
N ASN A 90 -3.80 6.12 -7.30
CA ASN A 90 -5.05 6.74 -7.80
C ASN A 90 -5.49 6.32 -9.21
N LYS A 91 -4.83 5.34 -9.84
CA LYS A 91 -5.25 4.76 -11.12
C LYS A 91 -5.94 3.42 -10.89
N ALA A 92 -7.14 3.25 -11.46
CA ALA A 92 -7.79 1.94 -11.50
C ALA A 92 -7.00 1.02 -12.45
N VAL A 93 -6.48 -0.07 -11.91
CA VAL A 93 -5.61 -1.03 -12.62
C VAL A 93 -6.25 -2.41 -12.76
N GLY A 94 -7.41 -2.60 -12.14
CA GLY A 94 -8.15 -3.85 -12.13
C GLY A 94 -9.48 -3.71 -11.40
N GLU A 95 -10.22 -4.80 -11.34
CA GLU A 95 -11.53 -4.88 -10.69
C GLU A 95 -11.82 -6.32 -10.24
N ILE A 96 -12.47 -6.45 -9.10
CA ILE A 96 -12.97 -7.73 -8.58
C ILE A 96 -14.49 -7.73 -8.76
N PHE A 97 -15.02 -8.83 -9.27
CA PHE A 97 -16.44 -9.06 -9.44
C PHE A 97 -16.86 -10.26 -8.61
N VAL A 98 -17.97 -10.13 -7.91
CA VAL A 98 -18.66 -11.21 -7.23
C VAL A 98 -20.07 -11.31 -7.80
N VAL A 99 -20.48 -12.51 -8.20
CA VAL A 99 -21.79 -12.74 -8.84
C VAL A 99 -22.52 -13.90 -8.18
N TYR A 100 -23.85 -13.78 -8.09
CA TYR A 100 -24.71 -14.90 -7.74
C TYR A 100 -25.30 -15.53 -9.00
N ILE A 101 -25.03 -16.83 -9.22
CA ILE A 101 -25.42 -17.52 -10.47
C ILE A 101 -26.86 -18.08 -10.44
N LYS A 102 -27.53 -18.07 -9.29
CA LYS A 102 -28.94 -18.47 -9.16
C LYS A 102 -29.78 -17.25 -8.74
N PRO A 103 -31.03 -17.13 -9.23
CA PRO A 103 -31.90 -16.03 -8.84
C PRO A 103 -32.26 -16.13 -7.35
N ILE A 104 -32.02 -15.05 -6.62
CA ILE A 104 -32.32 -14.95 -5.20
C ILE A 104 -33.60 -14.11 -5.05
N LYS A 105 -34.65 -14.70 -4.46
CA LYS A 105 -35.87 -13.96 -4.10
C LYS A 105 -35.70 -13.40 -2.69
N THR A 106 -35.45 -12.11 -2.57
CA THR A 106 -35.39 -11.42 -1.26
C THR A 106 -36.07 -10.07 -1.35
N GLU A 107 -36.82 -9.67 -0.32
CA GLU A 107 -37.53 -8.38 -0.24
C GLU A 107 -36.59 -7.18 0.02
N LYS A 108 -35.29 -7.42 0.26
CA LYS A 108 -34.23 -6.44 0.56
C LYS A 108 -33.13 -6.45 -0.52
N ARG A 109 -32.09 -5.60 -0.33
CA ARG A 109 -30.86 -5.58 -1.16
C ARG A 109 -30.27 -7.00 -1.33
N ILE A 110 -29.81 -7.31 -2.55
CA ILE A 110 -29.23 -8.61 -2.94
C ILE A 110 -27.96 -8.91 -2.14
N PHE A 111 -27.10 -7.91 -1.99
CA PHE A 111 -25.89 -7.96 -1.18
C PHE A 111 -26.06 -7.17 0.11
N LEU A 112 -25.49 -7.70 1.20
CA LEU A 112 -25.46 -7.06 2.51
C LEU A 112 -24.41 -5.94 2.55
N PRO A 113 -24.60 -4.88 3.36
CA PRO A 113 -23.57 -3.85 3.58
C PRO A 113 -22.20 -4.42 3.98
N GLU A 114 -22.21 -5.50 4.75
CA GLU A 114 -21.05 -6.21 5.23
C GLU A 114 -20.30 -6.91 4.08
N GLU A 115 -21.03 -7.55 3.15
CA GLU A 115 -20.46 -8.16 1.92
C GLU A 115 -19.82 -7.10 1.01
N ILE A 116 -20.43 -5.91 0.90
CA ILE A 116 -19.87 -4.78 0.16
C ILE A 116 -18.56 -4.32 0.80
N ASN A 117 -18.56 -4.20 2.13
CA ASN A 117 -17.37 -3.80 2.88
C ASN A 117 -16.25 -4.85 2.77
N LEU A 118 -16.59 -6.14 2.86
CA LEU A 118 -15.67 -7.26 2.68
C LEU A 118 -14.97 -7.20 1.31
N LEU A 119 -15.73 -7.01 0.22
CA LEU A 119 -15.14 -6.90 -1.11
C LEU A 119 -14.18 -5.72 -1.24
N ASN A 120 -14.54 -4.57 -0.67
CA ASN A 120 -13.68 -3.38 -0.68
C ASN A 120 -12.38 -3.61 0.10
N ILE A 121 -12.45 -4.31 1.23
CA ILE A 121 -11.25 -4.69 2.02
C ILE A 121 -10.36 -5.60 1.18
N ILE A 122 -10.92 -6.61 0.53
CA ILE A 122 -10.19 -7.55 -0.34
C ILE A 122 -9.53 -6.80 -1.51
N ALA A 123 -10.25 -5.89 -2.18
CA ALA A 123 -9.73 -5.07 -3.27
C ALA A 123 -8.55 -4.18 -2.83
N SER A 124 -8.63 -3.61 -1.63
CA SER A 124 -7.53 -2.83 -1.06
C SER A 124 -6.30 -3.68 -0.71
N LYS A 125 -6.50 -4.88 -0.16
CA LYS A 125 -5.41 -5.83 0.11
C LYS A 125 -4.70 -6.25 -1.18
N LEU A 126 -5.47 -6.58 -2.22
CA LEU A 126 -4.97 -6.88 -3.54
C LEU A 126 -4.20 -5.72 -4.17
N SER A 127 -4.72 -4.49 -4.05
CA SER A 127 -4.04 -3.28 -4.52
C SER A 127 -2.64 -3.13 -3.89
N ASN A 128 -2.54 -3.36 -2.57
CA ASN A 128 -1.25 -3.33 -1.87
C ASN A 128 -0.31 -4.46 -2.31
N PHE A 129 -0.83 -5.68 -2.46
CA PHE A 129 -0.03 -6.83 -2.90
C PHE A 129 0.55 -6.62 -4.30
N PHE A 130 -0.28 -6.20 -5.26
CA PHE A 130 0.17 -5.94 -6.63
C PHE A 130 1.16 -4.78 -6.71
N LEU A 131 0.97 -3.73 -5.91
CA LEU A 131 1.96 -2.65 -5.79
C LEU A 131 3.30 -3.19 -5.30
N LEU A 132 3.31 -3.96 -4.20
CA LEU A 132 4.54 -4.55 -3.66
C LEU A 132 5.22 -5.49 -4.66
N LYS A 133 4.44 -6.26 -5.41
CA LYS A 133 4.93 -7.20 -6.41
C LYS A 133 5.53 -6.51 -7.63
N ARG A 134 4.86 -5.49 -8.17
CA ARG A 134 5.41 -4.63 -9.23
C ARG A 134 6.71 -3.97 -8.81
N LEU A 135 6.79 -3.48 -7.57
CA LEU A 135 8.01 -2.88 -7.04
C LEU A 135 9.15 -3.90 -6.94
N ARG A 136 8.88 -5.11 -6.43
CA ARG A 136 9.89 -6.18 -6.39
C ARG A 136 10.34 -6.64 -7.77
N HIS A 137 9.40 -6.76 -8.72
CA HIS A 137 9.73 -7.12 -10.11
C HIS A 137 10.59 -6.04 -10.74
N THR A 138 10.20 -4.77 -10.61
CA THR A 138 11.00 -3.63 -11.08
C THR A 138 12.39 -3.63 -10.44
N ILE A 139 12.49 -3.85 -9.13
CA ILE A 139 13.79 -3.96 -8.44
C ILE A 139 14.61 -5.14 -8.99
N LYS A 140 14.02 -6.31 -9.18
CA LYS A 140 14.72 -7.48 -9.77
C LYS A 140 15.17 -7.21 -11.20
N ASP A 141 14.35 -6.58 -12.03
CA ASP A 141 14.71 -6.21 -13.40
C ASP A 141 15.87 -5.21 -13.42
N LEU A 142 15.82 -4.24 -12.51
CA LEU A 142 16.87 -3.25 -12.30
C LEU A 142 18.15 -3.82 -11.69
N GLU A 143 18.07 -4.96 -10.99
CA GLU A 143 19.23 -5.70 -10.49
C GLU A 143 19.84 -6.64 -11.54
N ASN A 144 19.00 -7.20 -12.44
CA ASN A 144 19.41 -8.14 -13.48
C ASN A 144 19.90 -7.46 -14.75
N GLN A 145 19.34 -6.30 -15.08
CA GLN A 145 19.97 -5.38 -16.00
C GLN A 145 21.13 -4.76 -15.23
N ASN A 146 22.37 -5.01 -15.64
CA ASN A 146 23.48 -4.12 -15.30
C ASN A 146 23.05 -2.73 -15.79
N ILE A 147 22.36 -1.95 -14.95
CA ILE A 147 22.02 -0.58 -15.29
C ILE A 147 23.38 0.08 -15.51
N PRO A 148 23.70 0.55 -16.73
CA PRO A 148 24.77 1.52 -16.85
C PRO A 148 24.28 2.66 -15.97
N GLN A 149 24.93 2.84 -14.82
CA GLN A 149 24.76 3.92 -13.84
C GLN A 149 23.86 4.97 -14.49
N LEU A 150 22.55 4.92 -14.20
CA LEU A 150 21.61 5.85 -14.81
C LEU A 150 21.97 7.14 -14.10
N SER A 151 22.99 7.81 -14.64
CA SER A 151 23.47 9.09 -14.20
C SER A 151 22.29 10.00 -14.45
N ILE A 152 21.41 10.06 -13.45
CA ILE A 152 20.48 11.15 -13.30
C ILE A 152 21.43 12.34 -13.22
N LYS A 153 21.59 13.01 -14.37
CA LYS A 153 22.41 14.22 -14.47
C LYS A 153 21.90 15.15 -13.39
N GLU A 154 22.80 15.84 -12.71
CA GLU A 154 22.46 16.81 -11.67
C GLU A 154 21.31 17.73 -12.13
N ASP A 155 21.28 18.08 -13.42
CA ASP A 155 20.20 18.79 -14.12
C ASP A 155 18.77 18.32 -13.78
N ASN A 156 18.53 17.01 -13.64
CA ASN A 156 17.20 16.48 -13.32
C ASN A 156 16.82 16.72 -11.86
N VAL A 157 17.80 16.71 -10.96
CA VAL A 157 17.59 16.99 -9.53
C VAL A 157 17.33 18.47 -9.34
N TYR A 158 18.14 19.33 -10.00
CA TYR A 158 17.94 20.78 -10.01
C TYR A 158 16.53 21.13 -10.50
N LYS A 159 16.14 20.62 -11.67
CA LYS A 159 14.81 20.89 -12.23
C LYS A 159 13.67 20.42 -11.31
N TRP A 160 13.81 19.26 -10.68
CA TRP A 160 12.80 18.79 -9.73
C TRP A 160 12.69 19.68 -8.48
N LEU A 161 13.81 20.24 -8.00
CA LEU A 161 13.81 21.17 -6.88
C LEU A 161 13.26 22.55 -7.28
N GLU A 162 13.52 23.01 -8.50
CA GLU A 162 12.88 24.20 -9.08
C GLU A 162 11.36 24.03 -9.18
N ASP A 163 10.89 22.87 -9.62
CA ASP A 163 9.45 22.52 -9.68
C ASP A 163 8.80 22.50 -8.28
N LEU A 164 9.59 22.39 -7.21
CA LEU A 164 9.15 22.54 -5.82
C LEU A 164 9.18 23.99 -5.32
N ASN A 165 9.52 24.95 -6.18
CA ASN A 165 9.67 26.38 -5.89
C ASN A 165 10.88 26.71 -5.00
N LEU A 166 11.96 25.93 -5.05
CA LEU A 166 13.22 26.33 -4.42
C LEU A 166 13.98 27.33 -5.30
N THR A 167 14.63 28.31 -4.67
CA THR A 167 15.56 29.23 -5.34
C THR A 167 16.93 28.59 -5.55
N ASP A 168 17.74 29.10 -6.49
CA ASP A 168 19.07 28.56 -6.79
C ASP A 168 19.96 28.41 -5.54
N ASP A 169 19.96 29.42 -4.65
CA ASP A 169 20.71 29.40 -3.39
C ASP A 169 20.21 28.32 -2.42
N GLU A 170 18.91 28.02 -2.44
CA GLU A 170 18.31 26.97 -1.63
C GLU A 170 18.59 25.58 -2.22
N ILE A 171 18.56 25.45 -3.55
CA ILE A 171 18.90 24.22 -4.25
C ILE A 171 20.34 23.81 -3.93
N GLN A 172 21.30 24.75 -3.97
CA GLN A 172 22.68 24.48 -3.60
C GLN A 172 22.81 23.91 -2.18
N LYS A 173 22.01 24.40 -1.23
CA LYS A 173 21.97 23.87 0.14
C LYS A 173 21.42 22.45 0.20
N PHE A 174 20.47 22.10 -0.68
CA PHE A 174 19.93 20.75 -0.80
C PHE A 174 20.91 19.77 -1.44
N THR A 175 21.73 20.23 -2.39
CA THR A 175 22.65 19.38 -3.15
C THR A 175 24.09 19.39 -2.62
N ASN A 176 24.32 19.94 -1.43
CA ASN A 176 25.68 20.14 -0.88
C ASN A 176 26.38 18.82 -0.48
N VAL A 177 25.64 17.88 0.12
CA VAL A 177 26.22 16.63 0.64
C VAL A 177 25.56 15.43 -0.02
N GLN A 178 26.33 14.70 -0.84
CA GLN A 178 25.87 13.47 -1.48
C GLN A 178 26.48 12.24 -0.80
N ILE A 179 25.66 11.23 -0.51
CA ILE A 179 26.07 9.94 0.05
C ILE A 179 25.58 8.81 -0.84
N LYS A 180 26.44 7.79 -0.99
CA LYS A 180 26.11 6.55 -1.69
C LYS A 180 25.88 5.44 -0.68
N PHE A 181 24.76 4.73 -0.80
CA PHE A 181 24.44 3.56 0.00
C PHE A 181 24.52 2.31 -0.88
N LYS A 182 25.10 1.23 -0.36
CA LYS A 182 25.05 -0.09 -0.99
C LYS A 182 23.72 -0.76 -0.68
N LYS A 183 23.32 -1.70 -1.54
CA LYS A 183 22.16 -2.56 -1.29
C LYS A 183 22.25 -3.21 0.10
N GLY A 184 21.17 -3.10 0.87
CA GLY A 184 21.05 -3.62 2.23
C GLY A 184 21.54 -2.69 3.34
N GLU A 185 22.25 -1.60 3.02
CA GLU A 185 22.72 -0.66 4.06
C GLU A 185 21.55 0.11 4.70
N THR A 186 21.64 0.29 6.01
CA THR A 186 20.71 1.13 6.78
C THR A 186 20.97 2.60 6.50
N MET A 187 19.94 3.30 6.06
CA MET A 187 19.97 4.73 5.76
C MET A 187 19.57 5.54 7.00
N CYS A 188 18.49 5.14 7.68
CA CYS A 188 18.06 5.73 8.95
C CYS A 188 17.53 4.65 9.88
N LYS A 189 17.59 4.88 11.19
CA LYS A 189 17.20 3.89 12.19
C LYS A 189 16.13 4.42 13.13
N GLN A 190 15.07 3.64 13.35
CA GLN A 190 14.00 3.97 14.28
C GLN A 190 14.56 4.28 15.67
N GLY A 191 14.11 5.40 16.24
CA GLY A 191 14.58 5.91 17.53
C GLY A 191 15.93 6.65 17.49
N SER A 192 16.66 6.65 16.36
CA SER A 192 17.86 7.47 16.24
C SER A 192 17.50 8.93 15.98
N LEU A 193 18.41 9.84 16.33
CA LEU A 193 18.22 11.27 16.12
C LEU A 193 17.98 11.60 14.64
N THR A 194 16.99 12.44 14.38
CA THR A 194 16.74 13.02 13.04
C THR A 194 17.41 14.36 12.93
N SER A 195 18.72 14.34 12.68
CA SER A 195 19.49 15.56 12.43
C SER A 195 19.38 16.05 10.99
N TYR A 196 19.03 15.15 10.07
CA TYR A 196 18.94 15.42 8.64
C TYR A 196 17.73 14.72 8.02
N THR A 197 17.37 15.17 6.83
CA THR A 197 16.42 14.55 5.91
C THR A 197 17.20 14.17 4.66
N MET A 198 16.87 13.03 4.07
CA MET A 198 17.52 12.60 2.83
C MET A 198 16.61 12.84 1.63
N LEU A 199 17.18 13.25 0.51
CA LEU A 199 16.54 13.24 -0.80
C LEU A 199 17.10 12.08 -1.60
N LEU A 200 16.28 11.08 -1.89
CA LEU A 200 16.67 9.95 -2.73
C LEU A 200 16.66 10.38 -4.19
N THR A 201 17.80 10.31 -4.87
CA THR A 201 17.90 10.71 -6.28
C THR A 201 18.14 9.53 -7.19
N GLU A 202 18.78 8.46 -6.74
CA GLU A 202 18.97 7.22 -7.52
C GLU A 202 18.72 6.00 -6.63
N GLY A 203 18.21 4.91 -7.22
CA GLY A 203 17.93 3.67 -6.52
C GLY A 203 16.60 3.65 -5.78
N PHE A 204 16.38 2.60 -5.00
CA PHE A 204 15.15 2.35 -4.24
C PHE A 204 15.49 2.05 -2.80
N SER A 205 14.71 2.57 -1.86
CA SER A 205 14.81 2.21 -0.44
C SER A 205 13.48 1.67 0.09
N LYS A 206 13.52 0.94 1.20
CA LYS A 206 12.33 0.57 1.97
C LYS A 206 12.34 1.31 3.30
N ASN A 207 11.16 1.75 3.73
CA ASN A 207 10.91 2.18 5.11
C ASN A 207 10.04 1.13 5.82
N TYR A 208 10.44 0.79 7.04
CA TYR A 208 9.80 -0.23 7.85
C TYR A 208 9.82 0.15 9.32
N LEU A 209 8.80 -0.28 10.06
CA LEU A 209 8.79 -0.19 11.52
C LEU A 209 9.50 -1.40 12.10
N GLU A 210 10.43 -1.17 13.02
CA GLU A 210 11.10 -2.24 13.75
C GLU A 210 10.12 -2.82 14.78
N GLY A 211 9.91 -4.14 14.73
CA GLY A 211 9.09 -4.89 15.68
C GLY A 211 9.94 -5.61 16.72
N ILE A 212 9.29 -6.17 17.74
CA ILE A 212 9.94 -6.99 18.80
C ILE A 212 10.34 -8.38 18.27
N GLN A 213 9.70 -8.85 17.19
CA GLN A 213 10.09 -10.06 16.43
C GLN A 213 10.78 -9.66 15.11
N GLU A 214 11.63 -10.55 14.56
CA GLU A 214 12.51 -10.33 13.41
C GLU A 214 11.84 -9.78 12.14
N HIS A 215 10.51 -9.80 12.05
CA HIS A 215 9.76 -9.28 10.92
C HIS A 215 9.12 -7.93 11.25
N GLY A 216 9.90 -6.85 11.07
CA GLY A 216 9.38 -5.49 11.08
C GLY A 216 8.30 -5.25 10.00
N PHE A 217 7.44 -4.24 10.20
CA PHE A 217 6.36 -3.92 9.26
C PHE A 217 6.87 -3.00 8.15
N ASN A 218 7.11 -3.55 6.95
CA ASN A 218 7.42 -2.76 5.77
C ASN A 218 6.19 -1.94 5.34
N PHE A 219 6.26 -0.62 5.46
CA PHE A 219 5.11 0.24 5.16
C PHE A 219 5.35 1.18 3.99
N SER A 220 6.55 1.34 3.44
CA SER A 220 6.70 2.05 2.16
C SER A 220 7.99 1.69 1.43
N ILE A 221 7.96 1.82 0.11
CA ILE A 221 9.15 1.82 -0.76
C ILE A 221 9.29 3.25 -1.27
N VAL A 222 10.47 3.81 -1.14
CA VAL A 222 10.81 5.17 -1.58
C VAL A 222 11.48 5.08 -2.94
N LYS A 223 10.95 5.86 -3.88
CA LYS A 223 11.45 6.00 -5.26
C LYS A 223 12.31 7.26 -5.38
N PRO A 224 13.13 7.41 -6.43
CA PRO A 224 13.81 8.66 -6.74
C PRO A 224 12.88 9.88 -6.70
N PHE A 225 13.45 11.04 -6.40
CA PHE A 225 12.76 12.32 -6.23
C PHE A 225 11.73 12.29 -5.09
N ASN A 226 12.10 11.65 -3.98
CA ASN A 226 11.30 11.66 -2.76
C ASN A 226 12.20 11.80 -1.52
N PHE A 227 11.61 12.38 -0.47
CA PHE A 227 12.28 12.53 0.81
C PHE A 227 12.17 11.29 1.70
N ILE A 228 13.22 11.02 2.46
CA ILE A 228 13.29 10.06 3.55
C ILE A 228 13.57 10.83 4.83
N GLY A 229 12.74 10.64 5.85
CA GLY A 229 12.90 11.31 7.15
C GLY A 229 12.19 12.65 7.28
N LEU A 230 11.65 13.21 6.19
CA LEU A 230 10.91 14.47 6.23
C LEU A 230 9.74 14.41 7.20
N SER A 231 9.06 13.26 7.34
CA SER A 231 7.98 13.08 8.31
C SER A 231 8.39 13.28 9.77
N SER A 232 9.69 13.24 10.07
CA SER A 232 10.26 13.49 11.40
C SER A 232 10.91 14.87 11.53
N LEU A 233 10.73 15.77 10.55
CA LEU A 233 11.32 17.12 10.56
C LEU A 233 10.87 17.93 11.78
N TYR A 234 9.59 17.85 12.12
CA TYR A 234 8.98 18.45 13.31
C TYR A 234 8.46 17.35 14.25
N GLY A 235 8.54 17.56 15.56
CA GLY A 235 8.09 16.61 16.57
C GLY A 235 9.22 16.12 17.49
N SER A 236 9.30 14.80 17.69
CA SER A 236 10.16 14.12 18.69
C SER A 236 11.66 14.09 18.37
N ASN A 237 12.11 14.71 17.26
CA ASN A 237 13.50 14.73 16.79
C ASN A 237 14.16 13.34 16.66
N VAL A 238 13.35 12.31 16.45
CA VAL A 238 13.82 10.94 16.17
C VAL A 238 13.11 10.36 14.95
N TYR A 239 13.78 9.42 14.30
CA TYR A 239 13.19 8.69 13.18
C TYR A 239 12.11 7.75 13.74
N ASN A 240 10.89 7.87 13.24
CA ASN A 240 9.79 7.00 13.67
C ASN A 240 9.77 5.65 12.93
N PHE A 241 10.76 5.42 12.06
CA PHE A 241 10.91 4.21 11.26
C PHE A 241 12.38 3.99 10.90
N SER A 242 12.70 2.78 10.43
CA SER A 242 13.98 2.46 9.83
C SER A 242 13.89 2.44 8.31
N GLY A 243 14.95 2.91 7.66
CA GLY A 243 15.08 2.95 6.21
C GLY A 243 16.31 2.18 5.79
N SER A 244 16.21 1.35 4.75
CA SER A 244 17.37 0.64 4.19
C SER A 244 17.33 0.61 2.67
N ALA A 245 18.49 0.67 2.04
CA ALA A 245 18.65 0.61 0.60
C ALA A 245 18.24 -0.77 0.04
N LEU A 246 17.34 -0.82 -0.94
CA LEU A 246 16.96 -2.04 -1.65
C LEU A 246 17.87 -2.29 -2.85
N THR A 247 18.33 -1.22 -3.49
CA THR A 247 19.36 -1.23 -4.54
C THR A 247 20.51 -0.32 -4.10
N PRO A 248 21.63 -0.23 -4.83
CA PRO A 248 22.54 0.91 -4.65
C PRO A 248 21.75 2.22 -4.79
N CYS A 249 21.95 3.15 -3.85
CA CYS A 249 21.24 4.42 -3.80
C CYS A 249 22.19 5.61 -3.76
N ASN A 250 21.89 6.67 -4.51
CA ASN A 250 22.45 7.99 -4.28
C ASN A 250 21.42 8.85 -3.57
N VAL A 251 21.85 9.52 -2.50
CA VAL A 251 21.01 10.47 -1.76
C VAL A 251 21.75 11.76 -1.50
N TYR A 252 21.01 12.85 -1.45
CA TYR A 252 21.48 14.08 -0.81
C TYR A 252 21.03 14.10 0.64
N ILE A 253 21.90 14.52 1.54
CA ILE A 253 21.58 14.69 2.95
C ILE A 253 21.50 16.18 3.25
N ILE A 254 20.33 16.61 3.74
CA ILE A 254 20.04 18.00 4.05
C ILE A 254 19.81 18.10 5.55
N GLU A 255 20.55 18.99 6.22
CA GLU A 255 20.31 19.24 7.64
C GLU A 255 18.89 19.75 7.89
N ASN A 256 18.27 19.28 8.96
CA ASN A 256 16.90 19.66 9.28
C ASN A 256 16.76 21.16 9.62
N SER A 257 17.83 21.79 10.10
CA SER A 257 17.92 23.24 10.31
C SER A 257 17.73 24.03 9.01
N ILE A 258 18.35 23.58 7.92
CA ILE A 258 18.29 24.21 6.59
C ILE A 258 16.86 24.13 6.06
N ILE A 259 16.25 22.93 6.07
CA ILE A 259 14.88 22.74 5.59
C ILE A 259 13.91 23.61 6.41
N LYS A 260 14.05 23.63 7.73
CA LYS A 260 13.21 24.48 8.61
C LYS A 260 13.33 25.96 8.27
N ASN A 261 14.55 26.45 8.01
CA ASN A 261 14.76 27.84 7.65
C ASN A 261 14.10 28.17 6.30
N ILE A 262 14.24 27.30 5.30
CA ILE A 262 13.64 27.48 3.98
C ILE A 262 12.10 27.46 4.08
N LEU A 263 11.53 26.53 4.84
CA LEU A 263 10.08 26.49 5.07
C LEU A 263 9.51 27.77 5.71
N LEU A 264 10.31 28.48 6.52
CA LEU A 264 9.89 29.74 7.14
C LEU A 264 9.96 30.92 6.17
N ASN A 265 10.90 30.90 5.22
CA ASN A 265 11.20 32.03 4.35
C ASN A 265 10.61 31.89 2.93
N ASN A 266 10.28 30.67 2.51
CA ASN A 266 9.76 30.35 1.18
C ASN A 266 8.38 29.69 1.31
N SER A 267 7.33 30.50 1.17
CA SER A 267 5.94 30.06 1.34
C SER A 267 5.49 29.07 0.26
N ASP A 268 6.00 29.18 -0.96
CA ASP A 268 5.61 28.31 -2.06
C ASP A 268 6.16 26.90 -1.85
N PHE A 269 7.44 26.79 -1.48
CA PHE A 269 8.03 25.53 -1.07
C PHE A 269 7.30 24.94 0.15
N ALA A 270 6.96 25.77 1.13
CA ALA A 270 6.19 25.32 2.29
C ALA A 270 4.83 24.73 1.90
N GLN A 271 4.09 25.36 0.99
CA GLN A 271 2.82 24.83 0.49
C GLN A 271 3.00 23.47 -0.22
N ASN A 272 4.04 23.31 -1.03
CA ASN A 272 4.35 22.03 -1.69
C ASN A 272 4.66 20.93 -0.67
N ILE A 273 5.44 21.23 0.37
CA ILE A 273 5.73 20.30 1.46
C ILE A 273 4.47 19.96 2.26
N PHE A 274 3.61 20.93 2.58
CA PHE A 274 2.33 20.65 3.24
C PHE A 274 1.41 19.76 2.39
N LYS A 275 1.31 20.01 1.09
CA LYS A 275 0.58 19.15 0.16
C LYS A 275 1.12 17.71 0.18
N TRP A 276 2.45 17.56 0.22
CA TRP A 276 3.10 16.26 0.37
C TRP A 276 2.70 15.56 1.69
N TYR A 277 2.69 16.27 2.82
CA TYR A 277 2.26 15.72 4.11
C TYR A 277 0.80 15.27 4.10
N CYS A 278 -0.10 16.07 3.52
CA CYS A 278 -1.51 15.73 3.41
C CYS A 278 -1.72 14.45 2.60
N ASN A 279 -1.10 14.37 1.41
CA ASN A 279 -1.18 13.19 0.54
C ASN A 279 -0.60 11.94 1.21
N THR A 280 0.52 12.10 1.92
CA THR A 280 1.18 11.00 2.64
C THR A 280 0.34 10.52 3.81
N THR A 281 -0.24 11.43 4.59
CA THR A 281 -1.16 11.11 5.70
C THR A 281 -2.41 10.40 5.20
N GLU A 282 -3.03 10.87 4.11
CA GLU A 282 -4.19 10.21 3.51
C GLU A 282 -3.86 8.76 3.10
N ARG A 283 -2.68 8.54 2.51
CA ARG A 283 -2.20 7.19 2.15
C ARG A 283 -1.99 6.31 3.38
N HIS A 284 -1.43 6.86 4.46
CA HIS A 284 -1.26 6.13 5.72
C HIS A 284 -2.60 5.80 6.39
N LEU A 285 -3.56 6.73 6.41
CA LEU A 285 -4.90 6.51 6.98
C LEU A 285 -5.66 5.45 6.21
N LYS A 286 -5.62 5.47 4.86
CA LYS A 286 -6.20 4.41 4.02
C LYS A 286 -5.61 3.04 4.37
N ARG A 287 -4.30 2.97 4.58
CA ARG A 287 -3.61 1.73 4.99
C ARG A 287 -3.98 1.30 6.40
N LEU A 288 -4.03 2.22 7.36
CA LEU A 288 -4.45 1.94 8.74
C LEU A 288 -5.89 1.43 8.80
N SER A 289 -6.82 2.02 8.04
CA SER A 289 -8.20 1.54 7.93
C SER A 289 -8.25 0.07 7.47
N CYS A 290 -7.41 -0.30 6.50
CA CYS A 290 -7.31 -1.68 6.03
C CYS A 290 -6.75 -2.63 7.10
N ILE A 291 -5.83 -2.15 7.94
CA ILE A 291 -5.25 -2.93 9.05
C ILE A 291 -6.21 -3.03 10.24
N ALA A 292 -6.92 -1.96 10.58
CA ALA A 292 -7.86 -1.92 11.69
C ALA A 292 -9.08 -2.83 11.42
N ASN A 293 -9.60 -2.82 10.19
CA ASN A 293 -10.63 -3.74 9.75
C ASN A 293 -10.18 -5.21 9.82
N LYS A 294 -8.86 -5.48 9.88
CA LYS A 294 -8.28 -6.81 10.10
C LYS A 294 -8.41 -7.28 11.56
N GLN A 295 -8.45 -6.35 12.52
CA GLN A 295 -8.53 -6.64 13.97
C GLN A 295 -9.96 -6.58 14.53
N SER A 296 -10.86 -5.82 13.92
CA SER A 296 -12.25 -5.73 14.39
C SER A 296 -13.08 -6.99 14.12
N LEU A 297 -12.64 -7.83 13.17
CA LEU A 297 -13.34 -9.06 12.84
C LEU A 297 -13.15 -10.13 13.93
N GLY A 298 -12.11 -10.02 14.78
CA GLY A 298 -11.80 -10.99 15.84
C GLY A 298 -12.46 -10.72 17.19
N ARG A 299 -13.55 -9.93 17.26
CA ARG A 299 -14.32 -9.66 18.48
C ARG A 299 -15.82 -9.80 18.28
#